data_AF-A0A2J4XVI7-F1
#
_entry.id   AF-A0A2J4XVI7-F1
#
_cell.length_a   1.000
_cell.length_b   1.000
_cell.length_c   1.000
_cell.angle_alpha   90.00
_cell.angle_beta   90.00
_cell.angle_gamma   90.00
#
_symmetry.space_group_name_H-M   'P 1'
#
loop_
_entity.id
_entity.type
_entity.pdbx_description
1 polymer ?
#
loop_
_entity_poly.entity_id
_entity_poly.type
_entity_poly.pdbx_seq_one_letter_code
_entity_poly.pdbx_strand_id
1 'polypeptide(L)' 'MNGNYSAPAIAIAVIDGCDGLWREVLLGIEEEGIPFRLQHHPAGEVVDSAWQAARSSPLLVGIACDRHT' A
#
# COMPACT_ATOMS: atom_id res chain seq x y z
N MET A 1 29.07 2.24 -0.19
CA MET A 1 27.87 1.69 0.45
C MET A 1 26.78 1.64 -0.61
N ASN A 2 26.57 0.48 -1.26
CA ASN A 2 25.49 0.32 -2.24
C ASN A 2 24.26 -0.16 -1.48
N GLY A 3 23.46 0.77 -0.97
CA GLY A 3 22.14 0.42 -0.46
C GLY A 3 21.31 -0.11 -1.62
N ASN A 4 20.75 -1.32 -1.48
CA ASN A 4 19.68 -1.80 -2.35
C ASN A 4 18.44 -0.92 -2.12
N TYR A 5 18.46 0.31 -2.64
CA TYR A 5 17.28 1.16 -2.65
C TYR A 5 16.35 0.61 -3.71
N SER A 6 15.36 -0.18 -3.29
CA SER A 6 14.22 -0.50 -4.14
C SER A 6 13.66 0.80 -4.72
N ALA A 7 13.22 0.75 -5.98
CA ALA A 7 12.59 1.88 -6.65
C ALA A 7 11.49 2.50 -5.75
N PRO A 8 11.37 3.84 -5.69
CA PRO A 8 10.36 4.49 -4.87
C PRO A 8 8.97 4.04 -5.31
N ALA A 9 8.12 3.67 -4.36
CA ALA A 9 6.82 3.06 -4.61
C ALA A 9 5.77 3.51 -3.58
N ILE A 10 4.50 3.50 -3.97
CA ILE A 10 3.37 3.70 -3.04
C ILE A 10 3.39 2.54 -2.02
N ALA A 11 3.30 2.87 -0.75
CA ALA A 11 3.15 1.86 0.31
C ALA A 11 1.65 1.57 0.51
N ILE A 12 1.26 0.29 0.44
CA ILE A 12 -0.13 -0.14 0.60
C ILE A 12 -0.19 -1.14 1.76
N ALA A 13 -0.84 -0.77 2.85
CA ALA A 13 -1.08 -1.64 4.00
C ALA A 13 -2.38 -2.45 3.80
N VAL A 14 -2.25 -3.76 3.62
CA VAL A 14 -3.37 -4.69 3.44
C VAL A 14 -3.69 -5.32 4.78
N ILE A 15 -4.90 -5.09 5.28
CA ILE A 15 -5.38 -5.64 6.56
C ILE A 15 -6.15 -6.93 6.29
N ASP A 16 -5.73 -8.01 6.96
CA ASP A 16 -6.42 -9.32 6.93
C ASP A 16 -6.67 -9.87 5.51
N GLY A 17 -5.67 -9.73 4.62
CA GLY A 17 -5.68 -10.32 3.27
C GLY A 17 -6.88 -9.89 2.41
N CYS A 18 -7.32 -8.64 2.56
CA CYS A 18 -8.46 -8.08 1.82
C CYS A 18 -8.11 -7.61 0.40
N ASP A 19 -6.87 -7.73 -0.04
CA ASP A 19 -6.35 -7.19 -1.31
C ASP A 19 -7.11 -7.70 -2.53
N GLY A 20 -7.66 -8.92 -2.48
CA GLY A 20 -8.53 -9.45 -3.53
C GLY A 20 -9.80 -8.62 -3.80
N LEU A 21 -10.33 -7.94 -2.78
CA LEU A 21 -11.48 -7.03 -2.92
C LEU A 21 -11.11 -5.72 -3.63
N TRP A 22 -9.84 -5.36 -3.61
CA TRP A 22 -9.31 -4.08 -4.09
C TRP A 22 -8.54 -4.21 -5.41
N ARG A 23 -8.71 -5.33 -6.12
CA ARG A 23 -7.96 -5.67 -7.33
C ARG A 23 -7.98 -4.56 -8.38
N GLU A 24 -9.13 -3.99 -8.70
CA GLU A 24 -9.25 -2.95 -9.73
C GLU A 24 -8.56 -1.63 -9.32
N VAL A 25 -8.46 -1.33 -8.02
CA VAL A 25 -7.69 -0.17 -7.54
C VAL A 25 -6.20 -0.41 -7.76
N LEU A 26 -5.70 -1.62 -7.48
CA LEU A 26 -4.31 -1.99 -7.73
C LEU A 26 -3.96 -1.97 -9.22
N LEU A 27 -4.87 -2.47 -10.08
CA LEU A 27 -4.73 -2.42 -11.53
C LEU A 27 -4.72 -0.98 -12.05
N GLY A 28 -5.53 -0.08 -11.48
CA GLY A 28 -5.51 1.34 -11.84
C GLY A 28 -4.15 2.00 -11.52
N ILE A 29 -3.50 1.62 -10.43
CA ILE A 29 -2.16 2.12 -10.09
C ILE A 29 -1.11 1.59 -11.08
N GLU A 30 -1.22 0.31 -11.46
CA GLU A 30 -0.34 -0.32 -12.44
C GLU A 30 -0.46 0.32 -13.83
N GLU A 31 -1.68 0.60 -14.31
CA GLU A 31 -1.94 1.22 -15.61
C GLU A 31 -1.34 2.64 -15.71
N GLU A 32 -1.37 3.41 -14.63
CA GLU A 32 -0.73 4.73 -14.54
C GLU A 32 0.81 4.66 -14.46
N GLY A 33 1.37 3.45 -14.45
CA GLY A 33 2.82 3.22 -14.43
C GLY A 33 3.48 3.52 -13.09
N ILE A 34 2.70 3.59 -12.00
CA ILE A 34 3.22 3.91 -10.66
C ILE A 34 3.53 2.60 -9.90
N PRO A 35 4.77 2.38 -9.45
CA PRO A 35 5.09 1.21 -8.66
C PRO A 35 4.44 1.29 -7.27
N PHE A 36 3.95 0.15 -6.78
CA PHE A 36 3.45 0.00 -5.41
C PHE A 36 4.06 -1.21 -4.70
N ARG A 37 3.90 -1.28 -3.38
CA ARG A 37 4.35 -2.38 -2.51
C ARG A 37 3.25 -2.71 -1.51
N LEU A 38 2.85 -3.98 -1.46
CA LEU A 38 1.91 -4.49 -0.47
C LEU A 38 2.64 -4.85 0.83
N GLN A 39 2.10 -4.39 1.95
CA GLN A 39 2.54 -4.70 3.31
C GLN A 39 1.35 -5.35 4.01
N HIS A 40 1.45 -6.64 4.30
CA HIS A 40 0.34 -7.38 4.91
C HIS A 40 0.41 -7.25 6.44
N HIS A 41 -0.69 -6.79 7.03
CA HIS A 41 -0.86 -6.65 8.46
C HIS A 41 -2.03 -7.54 8.93
N PRO A 42 -1.89 -8.27 10.05
CA PRO A 42 -2.94 -9.15 10.54
C PRO A 42 -4.18 -8.39 11.04
N ALA A 43 -4.01 -7.15 11.50
CA ALA A 43 -5.06 -6.27 11.98
C ALA A 43 -4.56 -4.81 11.91
N GLY A 44 -5.48 -3.85 11.98
CA GLY A 44 -5.17 -2.42 12.02
C GLY A 44 -6.43 -1.57 11.95
N GLU A 45 -6.36 -0.31 12.37
CA GLU A 45 -7.37 0.69 12.04
C GLU A 45 -7.02 1.25 10.67
N VAL A 46 -7.97 1.22 9.72
CA VAL A 46 -7.68 1.44 8.30
C VAL A 46 -7.18 2.86 8.01
N VAL A 47 -7.72 3.87 8.70
CA VAL A 47 -7.36 5.27 8.46
C VAL A 47 -5.96 5.57 8.98
N ASP A 48 -5.64 5.15 10.20
CA ASP A 48 -4.31 5.31 10.80
C ASP A 48 -3.28 4.48 10.02
N SER A 49 -3.63 3.27 9.59
CA SER A 49 -2.75 2.43 8.75
C SER A 49 -2.43 3.11 7.41
N ALA A 50 -3.40 3.77 6.77
CA ALA A 50 -3.17 4.51 5.53
C ALA A 50 -2.24 5.70 5.76
N TRP A 51 -2.41 6.41 6.88
CA TRP A 51 -1.54 7.51 7.26
C TRP A 51 -0.11 7.04 7.55
N GLN A 52 0.07 5.94 8.28
CA GLN A 52 1.38 5.34 8.53
C GLN A 52 2.05 4.88 7.22
N ALA A 53 1.28 4.30 6.30
CA ALA A 53 1.77 3.94 4.97
C ALA A 53 2.24 5.19 4.20
N ALA A 54 1.48 6.28 4.23
CA ALA A 54 1.84 7.51 3.54
C ALA A 54 3.13 8.13 4.10
N ARG A 55 3.30 8.09 5.43
CA ARG A 55 4.51 8.56 6.10
C ARG A 55 5.76 7.77 5.78
N SER A 56 5.63 6.49 5.45
CA SER A 56 6.76 5.61 5.13
C SER A 56 7.04 5.50 3.63
N SER A 57 6.09 5.91 2.77
CA SER A 57 6.28 5.88 1.33
C SER A 57 7.25 6.99 0.87
N PRO A 58 8.28 6.65 0.06
CA PRO A 58 9.11 7.64 -0.61
C PRO A 58 8.34 8.54 -1.58
N LEU A 59 7.15 8.12 -2.04
CA LEU A 59 6.28 8.90 -2.91
C LEU A 59 5.26 9.75 -2.14
N LEU A 60 5.32 9.76 -0.81
CA LEU A 60 4.42 10.48 0.11
C LEU A 60 2.95 10.03 0.07
N VAL A 61 2.60 9.14 -0.87
CA VAL A 61 1.28 8.54 -1.00
C VAL A 61 1.30 7.18 -0.33
N GLY A 62 0.31 6.94 0.52
CA GLY A 62 0.08 5.64 1.13
C GLY A 62 -1.40 5.30 1.18
N ILE A 63 -1.67 4.02 1.08
CA ILE A 63 -3.01 3.45 1.04
C ILE A 63 -3.08 2.41 2.15
N ALA A 64 -4.24 2.25 2.76
CA ALA A 64 -4.56 1.03 3.48
C ALA A 64 -5.95 0.58 3.10
N CYS A 65 -6.18 -0.72 3.24
CA CYS A 65 -7.48 -1.32 2.97
C CYS A 65 -7.77 -2.45 3.95
N ASP A 66 -9.06 -2.66 4.20
CA ASP A 66 -9.60 -3.80 4.93
C ASP A 66 -10.81 -4.37 4.15
N ARG A 67 -11.55 -5.28 4.79
CA ARG A 67 -12.72 -5.95 4.20
C ARG A 67 -14.04 -5.20 4.37
N HIS A 68 -14.04 -3.99 4.94
CA HIS A 68 -15.24 -3.31 5.48
C HIS A 68 -16.56 -3.74 4.81
N THR A 69 -17.37 -4.50 5.54
CA THR A 69 -18.78 -4.79 5.23
C THR A 69 -19.69 -3.72 5.80
#